data_AF-A0A7W0NQZ4-F1
#
_entry.id   AF-A0A7W0NQZ4-F1
#
_cell.length_a   1.000
_cell.length_b   1.000
_cell.length_c   1.000
_cell.angle_alpha   90.00
_cell.angle_beta   90.00
_cell.angle_gamma   90.00
#
_symmetry.space_group_name_H-M   'P 1'
#
loop_
_entity.id
_entity.type
_entity.pdbx_description
1 polymer ?
#
loop_
_entity_poly.entity_id
_entity_poly.type
_entity_poly.pdbx_seq_one_letter_code
_entity_poly.pdbx_strand_id
1 'polypeptide(L)'
;MTVDLLDPATTALLVIDMQNAFCHPDGTLGISGVDVEPAQQIIPPLHSLIESCNAAGVSVLWTLQEHFATDHSRARKRLASHTSKRKQVSALAGTWDAAIVDELAPLASDPALVIRKHRFGAFYCTRLEKVLDMMGVEALLITGATTNACVETSIREAYLRDYDVVAVTDCIAGVREEWVPTAHAVWGQYFCELSTSEEVANWLDSSSRPGAVALGHLLLQVTDLDLAERFYLGILGLTVKKREKFRDGRPLIVTNEGLGLTDGGPGERGPVEHIAFRARDIGAMAERARAEGATIIRGPEPSSYGQSLYLGDPDGNQVELFGAPESAP
;
A
#
# COMPACT_ATOMS: atom_id res chain seq x y z
N MET A 1 -8.99 6.45 9.33
CA MET A 1 -9.36 5.07 8.91
C MET A 1 -8.11 4.22 9.00
N THR A 2 -8.21 2.90 9.19
CA THR A 2 -7.02 2.06 9.39
C THR A 2 -6.11 2.03 8.15
N VAL A 3 -6.67 2.27 6.97
CA VAL A 3 -5.91 2.47 5.72
C VAL A 3 -4.92 3.65 5.78
N ASP A 4 -5.15 4.65 6.65
CA ASP A 4 -4.26 5.81 6.80
C ASP A 4 -2.88 5.46 7.41
N LEU A 5 -2.75 4.24 7.95
CA LEU A 5 -1.47 3.71 8.45
C LEU A 5 -0.60 3.12 7.33
N LEU A 6 -1.18 2.87 6.15
CA LEU A 6 -0.48 2.26 5.02
C LEU A 6 0.26 3.32 4.19
N ASP A 7 1.35 2.91 3.56
CA ASP A 7 2.07 3.72 2.56
C ASP A 7 1.70 3.22 1.15
N PRO A 8 1.14 4.06 0.26
CA PRO A 8 0.88 3.67 -1.12
C PRO A 8 2.13 3.10 -1.84
N ALA A 9 3.33 3.56 -1.48
CA ALA A 9 4.57 3.11 -2.10
C ALA A 9 4.92 1.65 -1.80
N THR A 10 4.44 1.09 -0.68
CA THR A 10 4.61 -0.32 -0.30
C THR A 10 3.29 -1.10 -0.32
N THR A 11 2.25 -0.53 -0.94
CA THR A 11 0.94 -1.17 -1.09
C THR A 11 0.74 -1.69 -2.52
N ALA A 12 0.05 -2.81 -2.67
CA ALA A 12 -0.42 -3.29 -3.97
C ALA A 12 -1.92 -3.66 -3.95
N LEU A 13 -2.58 -3.47 -5.09
CA LEU A 13 -3.93 -3.96 -5.34
C LEU A 13 -3.86 -5.36 -5.96
N LEU A 14 -4.55 -6.34 -5.35
CA LEU A 14 -4.66 -7.71 -5.85
C LEU A 14 -6.08 -7.99 -6.33
N VAL A 15 -6.25 -8.06 -7.66
CA VAL A 15 -7.53 -8.35 -8.32
C VAL A 15 -7.68 -9.86 -8.53
N ILE A 16 -8.65 -10.47 -7.85
CA ILE A 16 -8.83 -11.92 -7.86
C ILE A 16 -9.87 -12.38 -8.89
N ASP A 17 -9.43 -13.19 -9.86
CA ASP A 17 -10.25 -14.00 -10.75
C ASP A 17 -11.45 -13.28 -11.40
N MET A 18 -11.30 -12.04 -11.88
CA MET A 18 -12.34 -11.33 -12.64
C MET A 18 -12.44 -11.84 -14.09
N GLN A 19 -12.72 -13.13 -14.23
CA GLN A 19 -12.75 -13.87 -15.48
C GLN A 19 -14.19 -14.19 -15.93
N ASN A 20 -14.39 -14.34 -17.24
CA ASN A 20 -15.69 -14.65 -17.84
C ASN A 20 -16.36 -15.86 -17.20
N ALA A 21 -15.58 -16.89 -16.83
CA ALA A 21 -16.07 -18.09 -16.13
C ALA A 21 -16.91 -17.80 -14.89
N PHE A 22 -16.60 -16.71 -14.19
CA PHE A 22 -17.16 -16.39 -12.88
C PHE A 22 -18.10 -15.18 -12.92
N CYS A 23 -17.88 -14.25 -13.85
CA CYS A 23 -18.60 -12.98 -13.91
C CYS A 23 -19.65 -12.92 -15.02
N HIS A 24 -19.51 -13.68 -16.11
CA HIS A 24 -20.39 -13.56 -17.27
C HIS A 24 -21.53 -14.58 -17.24
N PRO A 25 -22.78 -14.22 -17.65
CA PRO A 25 -23.91 -15.15 -17.72
C PRO A 25 -23.66 -16.38 -18.62
N ASP A 26 -22.94 -16.18 -19.74
CA ASP A 26 -22.51 -17.26 -20.64
C ASP A 26 -21.24 -17.99 -20.17
N GLY A 27 -20.60 -17.52 -19.10
CA GLY A 27 -19.47 -18.19 -18.45
C GLY A 27 -19.91 -19.41 -17.66
N THR A 28 -18.94 -20.24 -17.28
CA THR A 28 -19.20 -21.52 -16.61
C THR A 28 -20.13 -21.43 -15.40
N LEU A 29 -20.01 -20.40 -14.53
CA LEU A 29 -20.92 -20.22 -13.40
C LEU A 29 -22.35 -19.91 -13.85
N GLY A 30 -22.52 -18.93 -14.74
CA GLY A 30 -23.83 -18.50 -15.23
C GLY A 30 -24.57 -19.63 -15.94
N ILE A 31 -23.92 -20.32 -16.88
CA ILE A 31 -24.56 -21.48 -17.55
C ILE A 31 -24.86 -22.61 -16.57
N SER A 32 -24.12 -22.72 -15.46
CA SER A 32 -24.36 -23.70 -14.40
C SER A 32 -25.46 -23.29 -13.40
N GLY A 33 -26.18 -22.20 -13.68
CA GLY A 33 -27.31 -21.72 -12.86
C GLY A 33 -26.89 -20.99 -11.59
N VAL A 34 -25.66 -20.49 -11.53
CA VAL A 34 -25.25 -19.56 -10.47
C VAL A 34 -25.61 -18.15 -10.91
N ASP A 35 -26.20 -17.39 -10.00
CA ASP A 35 -26.40 -15.96 -10.21
C ASP A 35 -25.06 -15.23 -10.20
N VAL A 36 -24.74 -14.57 -11.31
CA VAL A 36 -23.49 -13.84 -11.52
C VAL A 36 -23.70 -12.32 -11.45
N GLU A 37 -24.93 -11.85 -11.27
CA GLU A 37 -25.24 -10.42 -11.18
C GLU A 37 -24.40 -9.72 -10.11
N PRO A 38 -24.19 -10.28 -8.89
CA PRO A 38 -23.30 -9.66 -7.90
C PRO A 38 -21.86 -9.48 -8.40
N ALA A 39 -21.34 -10.42 -9.19
CA ALA A 39 -20.00 -10.32 -9.77
C ALA A 39 -19.92 -9.26 -10.88
N GLN A 40 -21.02 -9.00 -11.60
CA GLN A 40 -21.09 -7.93 -12.59
C GLN A 40 -21.21 -6.55 -11.92
N GLN A 41 -21.95 -6.45 -10.81
CA GLN A 41 -22.17 -5.20 -10.08
C GLN A 41 -20.89 -4.60 -9.49
N ILE A 42 -19.88 -5.43 -9.16
CA ILE A 42 -18.59 -4.93 -8.66
C ILE A 42 -17.63 -4.44 -9.76
N ILE A 43 -17.92 -4.70 -11.05
CA ILE A 43 -17.01 -4.34 -12.15
C ILE A 43 -16.80 -2.81 -12.22
N PRO A 44 -17.85 -1.96 -12.22
CA PRO A 44 -17.65 -0.51 -12.26
C PRO A 44 -16.85 0.09 -11.09
N PRO A 45 -17.14 -0.20 -9.80
CA PRO A 45 -16.33 0.34 -8.71
C PRO A 45 -14.90 -0.21 -8.73
N LEU A 46 -14.71 -1.49 -9.11
CA LEU A 46 -13.38 -2.07 -9.27
C LEU A 46 -12.57 -1.40 -10.39
N HIS A 47 -13.20 -1.10 -11.53
CA HIS A 47 -12.56 -0.36 -12.62
C HIS A 47 -12.04 1.00 -12.13
N SER A 48 -12.89 1.79 -11.48
CA SER A 48 -12.51 3.09 -10.92
C SER A 48 -11.39 2.97 -9.88
N LEU A 49 -11.45 1.96 -9.01
CA LEU A 49 -10.41 1.71 -8.01
C LEU A 49 -9.06 1.38 -8.66
N ILE A 50 -9.05 0.54 -9.70
CA ILE A 50 -7.83 0.21 -10.43
C ILE A 50 -7.22 1.45 -11.09
N GLU A 51 -8.05 2.32 -11.68
CA GLU A 51 -7.59 3.59 -12.24
C GLU A 51 -6.97 4.50 -11.17
N SER A 52 -7.61 4.63 -10.00
CA SER A 52 -7.07 5.40 -8.88
C SER A 52 -5.74 4.84 -8.38
N CYS A 53 -5.63 3.52 -8.24
CA CYS A 53 -4.37 2.87 -7.85
C CYS A 53 -3.27 3.15 -8.88
N ASN A 54 -3.54 2.98 -10.17
CA ASN A 54 -2.59 3.26 -11.24
C ASN A 54 -2.16 4.74 -11.24
N ALA A 55 -3.09 5.68 -11.06
CA ALA A 55 -2.79 7.10 -10.99
C ALA A 55 -1.92 7.47 -9.77
N ALA A 56 -2.08 6.74 -8.66
CA ALA A 56 -1.31 6.92 -7.44
C ALA A 56 0.01 6.11 -7.41
N GLY A 57 0.35 5.37 -8.48
CA GLY A 57 1.54 4.53 -8.54
C GLY A 57 1.47 3.25 -7.70
N VAL A 58 0.29 2.89 -7.17
CA VAL A 58 0.04 1.62 -6.50
C VAL A 58 -0.02 0.53 -7.54
N SER A 59 0.81 -0.51 -7.37
CA SER A 59 0.88 -1.59 -8.34
C SER A 59 -0.36 -2.47 -8.32
N VAL A 60 -0.87 -2.84 -9.51
CA VAL A 60 -2.08 -3.68 -9.66
C VAL A 60 -1.69 -5.05 -10.19
N LEU A 61 -1.84 -6.07 -9.35
CA LEU A 61 -1.61 -7.47 -9.69
C LEU A 61 -2.93 -8.19 -9.91
N TRP A 62 -2.92 -9.15 -10.83
CA TRP A 62 -4.09 -9.92 -11.22
C TRP A 62 -3.86 -11.38 -10.93
N THR A 63 -4.90 -12.10 -10.53
CA THR A 63 -4.88 -13.57 -10.57
C THR A 63 -5.83 -14.09 -11.62
N LEU A 64 -5.41 -15.18 -12.28
CA LEU A 64 -6.25 -15.96 -13.17
C LEU A 64 -6.29 -17.39 -12.67
N GLN A 65 -7.47 -17.83 -12.25
CA GLN A 65 -7.75 -19.24 -12.04
C GLN A 65 -7.63 -19.95 -13.39
N GLU A 66 -6.80 -20.98 -13.44
CA GLU A 66 -6.57 -21.75 -14.66
C GLU A 66 -6.74 -23.25 -14.39
N HIS A 67 -7.54 -23.88 -15.24
CA HIS A 67 -7.74 -25.32 -15.26
C HIS A 67 -7.30 -25.91 -16.60
N PHE A 68 -6.79 -27.13 -16.55
CA PHE A 68 -6.48 -27.91 -17.74
C PHE A 68 -7.53 -28.98 -17.97
N ALA A 69 -7.74 -29.33 -19.24
CA ALA A 69 -8.66 -30.41 -19.63
C ALA A 69 -8.26 -31.75 -18.96
N THR A 70 -6.96 -31.96 -18.77
CA THR A 70 -6.41 -33.10 -18.02
C THR A 70 -5.66 -32.60 -16.79
N ASP A 71 -6.26 -32.77 -15.61
CA ASP A 71 -5.62 -32.49 -14.32
C ASP A 71 -5.63 -33.76 -13.45
N HIS A 72 -4.55 -34.54 -13.52
CA HIS A 72 -4.39 -35.77 -12.74
C HIS A 72 -4.36 -35.51 -11.22
N SER A 73 -3.99 -34.30 -10.77
CA SER A 73 -3.96 -33.98 -9.34
C SER A 73 -5.37 -33.88 -8.76
N ARG A 74 -6.32 -33.30 -9.51
CA ARG A 74 -7.74 -33.26 -9.13
C ARG A 74 -8.40 -34.62 -9.22
N ALA A 75 -8.01 -35.44 -10.19
CA ALA A 75 -8.50 -36.81 -10.36
C ALA A 75 -8.17 -37.74 -9.18
N ARG A 76 -7.20 -37.40 -8.31
CA ARG A 76 -6.90 -38.16 -7.09
C ARG A 76 -8.01 -38.06 -6.04
N LYS A 77 -8.86 -37.03 -6.09
CA LYS A 77 -9.97 -36.88 -5.13
C LYS A 77 -11.04 -37.93 -5.41
N ARG A 78 -11.37 -38.71 -4.38
CA ARG A 78 -12.46 -39.71 -4.43
C ARG A 78 -13.84 -39.10 -4.15
N LEU A 79 -13.87 -37.98 -3.43
CA LEU A 79 -15.10 -37.22 -3.17
C LEU A 79 -15.33 -36.18 -4.27
N ALA A 80 -16.60 -36.00 -4.64
CA ALA A 80 -17.02 -34.99 -5.59
C ALA A 80 -16.56 -33.59 -5.14
N SER A 81 -15.95 -32.85 -6.07
CA SER A 81 -15.51 -31.48 -5.80
C SER A 81 -16.65 -30.49 -6.04
N HIS A 82 -16.55 -29.26 -5.52
CA HIS A 82 -17.54 -28.22 -5.81
C HIS A 82 -17.66 -27.94 -7.33
N THR A 83 -16.57 -28.09 -8.09
CA THR A 83 -16.56 -27.95 -9.56
C THR A 83 -17.30 -29.08 -10.28
N SER A 84 -17.52 -30.25 -9.65
CA SER A 84 -18.26 -31.34 -10.31
C SER A 84 -19.76 -31.04 -10.50
N LYS A 85 -20.26 -29.96 -9.88
CA LYS A 85 -21.63 -29.48 -10.04
C LYS A 85 -21.78 -28.53 -11.25
N ARG A 86 -20.69 -28.21 -11.95
CA ARG A 86 -20.69 -27.27 -13.09
C ARG A 86 -20.95 -28.02 -14.38
N LYS A 87 -21.54 -27.32 -15.36
CA LYS A 87 -21.81 -27.88 -16.69
C LYS A 87 -20.55 -28.16 -17.50
N GLN A 88 -19.45 -27.46 -17.20
CA GLN A 88 -18.15 -27.65 -17.84
C GLN A 88 -17.00 -27.31 -16.88
N VAL A 89 -15.76 -27.54 -17.32
CA VAL A 89 -14.56 -27.13 -16.60
C VAL A 89 -14.43 -25.61 -16.68
N SER A 90 -14.57 -24.93 -15.54
CA SER A 90 -14.42 -23.48 -15.43
C SER A 90 -13.01 -23.03 -15.75
N ALA A 91 -12.86 -21.88 -16.41
CA ALA A 91 -11.59 -21.23 -16.72
C ALA A 91 -10.58 -22.19 -17.37
N LEU A 92 -11.05 -22.95 -18.35
CA LEU A 92 -10.21 -23.86 -19.13
C LEU A 92 -9.17 -23.05 -19.90
N ALA A 93 -7.89 -23.40 -19.74
CA ALA A 93 -6.77 -22.69 -20.34
C ALA A 93 -6.96 -22.48 -21.86
N GLY A 94 -6.74 -21.24 -22.31
CA GLY A 94 -6.86 -20.85 -23.72
C GLY A 94 -8.30 -20.64 -24.22
N THR A 95 -9.30 -20.70 -23.34
CA THR A 95 -10.71 -20.43 -23.70
C THR A 95 -11.14 -19.03 -23.28
N TRP A 96 -12.24 -18.55 -23.88
CA TRP A 96 -12.89 -17.29 -23.47
C TRP A 96 -13.28 -17.29 -21.98
N ASP A 97 -13.66 -18.46 -21.44
CA ASP A 97 -14.00 -18.65 -20.03
C ASP A 97 -12.83 -18.26 -19.10
N ALA A 98 -11.58 -18.48 -19.54
CA ALA A 98 -10.38 -18.14 -18.79
C ALA A 98 -9.89 -16.70 -18.99
N ALA A 99 -10.49 -15.93 -19.90
CA ALA A 99 -10.12 -14.53 -20.12
C ALA A 99 -10.72 -13.63 -19.03
N ILE A 100 -10.05 -12.51 -18.76
CA ILE A 100 -10.60 -11.40 -17.96
C ILE A 100 -11.83 -10.85 -18.67
N VAL A 101 -12.83 -10.37 -17.92
CA VAL A 101 -13.99 -9.68 -18.50
C VAL A 101 -13.56 -8.46 -19.33
N ASP A 102 -14.27 -8.20 -20.44
CA ASP A 102 -13.86 -7.21 -21.44
C ASP A 102 -13.73 -5.80 -20.85
N GLU A 103 -14.54 -5.46 -19.86
CA GLU A 103 -14.55 -4.18 -19.16
C GLU A 103 -13.26 -3.91 -18.36
N LEU A 104 -12.58 -4.98 -17.90
CA LEU A 104 -11.37 -4.88 -17.08
C LEU A 104 -10.11 -5.27 -17.86
N ALA A 105 -10.24 -5.98 -18.97
CA ALA A 105 -9.12 -6.47 -19.76
C ALA A 105 -8.10 -5.39 -20.17
N PRO A 106 -8.48 -4.15 -20.56
CA PRO A 106 -7.52 -3.09 -20.88
C PRO A 106 -6.63 -2.67 -19.71
N LEU A 107 -7.11 -2.84 -18.47
CA LEU A 107 -6.39 -2.48 -17.25
C LEU A 107 -5.37 -3.55 -16.81
N ALA A 108 -5.46 -4.76 -17.35
CA ALA A 108 -4.53 -5.86 -17.12
C ALA A 108 -3.44 -5.93 -18.21
N SER A 109 -2.83 -4.78 -18.52
CA SER A 109 -1.97 -4.61 -19.69
C SER A 109 -0.55 -5.16 -19.54
N ASP A 110 -0.05 -5.35 -18.31
CA ASP A 110 1.25 -5.96 -18.04
C ASP A 110 1.12 -7.46 -17.69
N PRO A 111 1.50 -8.39 -18.59
CA PRO A 111 1.47 -9.82 -18.31
C PRO A 111 2.38 -10.24 -17.15
N ALA A 112 3.42 -9.45 -16.82
CA ALA A 112 4.30 -9.74 -15.70
C ALA A 112 3.59 -9.59 -14.34
N LEU A 113 2.50 -8.83 -14.27
CA LEU A 113 1.67 -8.67 -13.07
C LEU A 113 0.46 -9.61 -13.04
N VAL A 114 0.32 -10.50 -14.03
CA VAL A 114 -0.72 -11.53 -14.08
C VAL A 114 -0.20 -12.86 -13.55
N ILE A 115 -0.80 -13.33 -12.46
CA ILE A 115 -0.45 -14.56 -11.75
C ILE A 115 -1.45 -15.66 -12.06
N ARG A 116 -1.01 -16.72 -12.75
CA ARG A 116 -1.84 -17.92 -12.95
C ARG A 116 -1.85 -18.77 -11.69
N LYS A 117 -3.03 -19.20 -11.25
CA LYS A 117 -3.21 -20.07 -10.09
C LYS A 117 -4.11 -21.25 -10.40
N HIS A 118 -3.86 -22.38 -9.74
CA HIS A 118 -4.59 -23.63 -9.98
C HIS A 118 -5.47 -24.05 -8.79
N ARG A 119 -5.48 -23.28 -7.70
CA ARG A 119 -6.26 -23.49 -6.47
C ARG A 119 -6.80 -22.13 -5.98
N PHE A 120 -7.62 -22.16 -4.93
CA PHE A 120 -8.29 -20.96 -4.43
C PHE A 120 -7.32 -19.85 -4.00
N GLY A 121 -6.34 -20.18 -3.17
CA GLY A 121 -5.36 -19.23 -2.66
C GLY A 121 -4.44 -18.68 -3.75
N ALA A 122 -4.31 -17.35 -3.78
CA ALA A 122 -3.44 -16.64 -4.71
C ALA A 122 -1.95 -16.93 -4.49
N PHE A 123 -1.54 -17.33 -3.29
CA PHE A 123 -0.15 -17.65 -2.95
C PHE A 123 0.16 -19.14 -3.15
N TYR A 124 -0.86 -20.01 -3.07
CA TYR A 124 -0.65 -21.45 -3.11
C TYR A 124 -0.05 -21.94 -4.44
N CYS A 125 1.24 -22.30 -4.40
CA CYS A 125 2.02 -22.78 -5.54
C CYS A 125 2.01 -21.81 -6.73
N THR A 126 2.07 -20.50 -6.47
CA THR A 126 2.22 -19.46 -7.49
C THR A 126 3.53 -18.69 -7.29
N ARG A 127 3.80 -17.73 -8.18
CA ARG A 127 4.93 -16.80 -8.03
C ARG A 127 4.57 -15.51 -7.27
N LEU A 128 3.33 -15.37 -6.76
CA LEU A 128 2.82 -14.11 -6.21
C LEU A 128 3.72 -13.55 -5.11
N GLU A 129 4.01 -14.34 -4.08
CA GLU A 129 4.84 -13.94 -2.93
C GLU A 129 6.17 -13.37 -3.39
N LYS A 130 6.86 -14.08 -4.30
CA LYS A 130 8.15 -13.63 -4.78
C LYS A 130 8.08 -12.34 -5.60
N VAL A 131 7.00 -12.13 -6.34
CA VAL A 131 6.77 -10.89 -7.09
C VAL A 131 6.55 -9.72 -6.11
N LEU A 132 5.71 -9.91 -5.10
CA LEU A 132 5.47 -8.92 -4.05
C LEU A 132 6.76 -8.55 -3.30
N ASP A 133 7.58 -9.54 -2.93
CA ASP A 133 8.90 -9.32 -2.30
C ASP A 133 9.82 -8.45 -3.17
N MET A 134 9.87 -8.74 -4.47
CA MET A 134 10.72 -7.98 -5.41
C MET A 134 10.26 -6.54 -5.57
N MET A 135 8.98 -6.27 -5.31
CA MET A 135 8.36 -4.94 -5.38
C MET A 135 8.42 -4.21 -4.02
N GLY A 136 8.85 -4.87 -2.95
CA GLY A 136 8.86 -4.29 -1.60
C GLY A 136 7.45 -4.04 -1.06
N VAL A 137 6.48 -4.88 -1.45
CA VAL A 137 5.10 -4.75 -0.97
C VAL A 137 5.00 -5.27 0.47
N GLU A 138 4.34 -4.50 1.32
CA GLU A 138 4.07 -4.79 2.73
C GLU A 138 2.56 -4.84 3.02
N ALA A 139 1.74 -4.21 2.18
CA ALA A 139 0.29 -4.18 2.32
C ALA A 139 -0.46 -4.57 1.03
N LEU A 140 -1.62 -5.22 1.19
CA LEU A 140 -2.47 -5.68 0.09
C LEU A 140 -3.91 -5.17 0.22
N LEU A 141 -4.36 -4.48 -0.82
CA LEU A 141 -5.77 -4.23 -1.07
C LEU A 141 -6.31 -5.43 -1.88
N ILE A 142 -7.23 -6.21 -1.33
CA ILE A 142 -7.73 -7.44 -1.97
C ILE A 142 -9.14 -7.20 -2.52
N THR A 143 -9.36 -7.58 -3.78
CA THR A 143 -10.63 -7.44 -4.51
C THR A 143 -10.96 -8.66 -5.36
N GLY A 144 -12.13 -8.67 -6.00
CA GLY A 144 -12.51 -9.64 -7.02
C GLY A 144 -13.45 -10.74 -6.51
N ALA A 145 -13.35 -11.94 -7.09
CA ALA A 145 -14.29 -13.02 -6.87
C ALA A 145 -13.60 -14.36 -6.51
N THR A 146 -14.18 -15.22 -5.67
CA THR A 146 -15.42 -15.05 -4.91
C THR A 146 -15.15 -14.84 -3.42
N THR A 147 -15.95 -14.01 -2.73
CA THR A 147 -15.88 -13.66 -1.30
C THR A 147 -15.34 -14.80 -0.44
N ASN A 148 -16.11 -15.86 -0.24
CA ASN A 148 -15.81 -16.93 0.72
C ASN A 148 -15.00 -18.11 0.14
N ALA A 149 -14.34 -17.94 -1.01
CA ALA A 149 -13.45 -18.94 -1.59
C ALA A 149 -12.09 -18.36 -1.97
N CYS A 150 -11.87 -17.93 -3.21
CA CYS A 150 -10.57 -17.42 -3.67
C CYS A 150 -10.13 -16.18 -2.89
N VAL A 151 -11.05 -15.24 -2.65
CA VAL A 151 -10.77 -14.00 -1.91
C VAL A 151 -10.43 -14.32 -0.46
N GLU A 152 -11.30 -15.00 0.28
CA GLU A 152 -11.04 -15.36 1.67
C GLU A 152 -9.78 -16.22 1.86
N THR A 153 -9.53 -17.18 0.96
CA THR A 153 -8.30 -18.00 1.04
C THR A 153 -7.07 -17.12 0.88
N SER A 154 -7.11 -16.16 -0.04
CA SER A 154 -5.98 -15.24 -0.29
C SER A 154 -5.81 -14.22 0.83
N ILE A 155 -6.89 -13.72 1.44
CA ILE A 155 -6.85 -12.88 2.65
C ILE A 155 -6.13 -13.62 3.79
N ARG A 156 -6.53 -14.87 4.07
CA ARG A 156 -5.90 -15.69 5.11
C ARG A 156 -4.44 -15.99 4.78
N GLU A 157 -4.12 -16.29 3.53
CA GLU A 157 -2.75 -16.55 3.08
C GLU A 157 -1.85 -15.30 3.17
N ALA A 158 -2.37 -14.12 2.87
CA ALA A 158 -1.67 -12.85 2.99
C ALA A 158 -1.38 -12.52 4.46
N TYR A 159 -2.41 -12.62 5.33
CA TYR A 159 -2.25 -12.40 6.76
C TYR A 159 -1.20 -13.33 7.38
N LEU A 160 -1.20 -14.61 7.01
CA LEU A 160 -0.21 -15.60 7.51
C LEU A 160 1.22 -15.37 6.99
N ARG A 161 1.41 -14.41 6.08
CA ARG A 161 2.71 -13.98 5.55
C ARG A 161 3.09 -12.59 6.06
N ASP A 162 2.40 -12.09 7.08
CA ASP A 162 2.65 -10.81 7.72
C ASP A 162 2.46 -9.60 6.77
N TYR A 163 1.63 -9.72 5.73
CA TYR A 163 1.14 -8.55 5.00
C TYR A 163 0.05 -7.86 5.81
N ASP A 164 0.04 -6.52 5.80
CA ASP A 164 -1.15 -5.76 6.16
C ASP A 164 -2.22 -6.00 5.07
N VAL A 165 -3.45 -6.33 5.48
CA VAL A 165 -4.51 -6.71 4.54
C VAL A 165 -5.71 -5.80 4.70
N VAL A 166 -6.23 -5.34 3.56
CA VAL A 166 -7.50 -4.60 3.46
C VAL A 166 -8.38 -5.31 2.43
N ALA A 167 -9.59 -5.71 2.83
CA ALA A 167 -10.61 -6.19 1.89
C ALA A 167 -11.45 -4.99 1.41
N VAL A 168 -11.43 -4.71 0.11
CA VAL A 168 -12.22 -3.60 -0.47
C VAL A 168 -13.61 -4.13 -0.81
N THR A 169 -14.51 -4.02 0.15
CA THR A 169 -15.74 -4.84 0.25
C THR A 169 -16.76 -4.63 -0.86
N ASP A 170 -16.86 -3.42 -1.40
CA ASP A 170 -17.70 -3.07 -2.56
C ASP A 170 -17.07 -3.47 -3.91
N CYS A 171 -15.83 -3.96 -3.89
CA CYS A 171 -15.11 -4.54 -5.02
C CYS A 171 -14.95 -6.06 -4.88
N ILE A 172 -15.71 -6.71 -4.00
CA ILE A 172 -15.67 -8.16 -3.75
C ILE A 172 -17.07 -8.76 -3.94
N ALA A 173 -17.17 -9.81 -4.74
CA ALA A 173 -18.45 -10.47 -5.00
C ALA A 173 -18.47 -11.94 -4.56
N GLY A 174 -19.59 -12.35 -3.98
CA GLY A 174 -19.85 -13.74 -3.60
C GLY A 174 -20.90 -14.36 -4.50
N VAL A 175 -20.92 -15.70 -4.60
CA VAL A 175 -21.97 -16.42 -5.34
C VAL A 175 -23.29 -16.54 -4.57
N ARG A 176 -23.28 -16.15 -3.29
CA ARG A 176 -24.44 -16.11 -2.41
C ARG A 176 -24.32 -14.94 -1.45
N GLU A 177 -25.24 -14.01 -1.56
CA GLU A 177 -25.30 -12.81 -0.73
C GLU A 177 -25.39 -13.16 0.77
N GLU A 178 -26.12 -14.22 1.13
CA GLU A 178 -26.31 -14.67 2.51
C GLU A 178 -25.01 -15.01 3.26
N TRP A 179 -23.92 -15.32 2.54
CA TRP A 179 -22.62 -15.66 3.13
C TRP A 179 -21.72 -14.44 3.34
N VAL A 180 -21.96 -13.35 2.60
CA VAL A 180 -21.06 -12.19 2.54
C VAL A 180 -20.92 -11.52 3.92
N PRO A 181 -22.00 -11.21 4.67
CA PRO A 181 -21.84 -10.57 5.98
C PRO A 181 -21.07 -11.43 6.99
N THR A 182 -21.25 -12.75 6.94
CA THR A 182 -20.53 -13.68 7.83
C THR A 182 -19.04 -13.72 7.49
N ALA A 183 -18.70 -13.77 6.20
CA ALA A 183 -17.31 -13.72 5.75
C ALA A 183 -16.64 -12.42 6.21
N HIS A 184 -17.27 -11.27 5.96
CA HIS A 184 -16.76 -9.96 6.39
C HIS A 184 -16.53 -9.89 7.91
N ALA A 185 -17.49 -10.37 8.71
CA ALA A 185 -17.34 -10.40 10.18
C ALA A 185 -16.14 -11.26 10.63
N VAL A 186 -15.91 -12.40 9.97
CA VAL A 186 -14.75 -13.25 10.25
C VAL A 186 -13.45 -12.57 9.83
N TRP A 187 -13.43 -11.90 8.68
CA TRP A 187 -12.23 -11.22 8.19
C TRP A 187 -11.84 -10.05 9.10
N GLY A 188 -12.80 -9.18 9.42
CA GLY A 188 -12.60 -8.04 10.34
C GLY A 188 -12.16 -8.45 11.74
N GLN A 189 -12.54 -9.64 12.20
CA GLN A 189 -12.15 -10.14 13.51
C GLN A 189 -10.72 -10.70 13.56
N TYR A 190 -10.22 -11.24 12.45
CA TYR A 190 -9.03 -12.11 12.49
C TYR A 190 -7.94 -11.83 11.46
N PHE A 191 -8.28 -11.24 10.31
CA PHE A 191 -7.38 -11.32 9.14
C PHE A 191 -7.13 -9.99 8.44
N CYS A 192 -8.09 -9.08 8.39
CA CYS A 192 -7.92 -7.85 7.62
C CYS A 192 -8.85 -6.74 8.10
N GLU A 193 -8.51 -5.52 7.73
CA GLU A 193 -9.44 -4.39 7.81
C GLU A 193 -10.44 -4.46 6.64
N LEU A 194 -11.62 -3.90 6.85
CA LEU A 194 -12.64 -3.75 5.81
C LEU A 194 -12.70 -2.29 5.40
N SER A 195 -12.71 -2.03 4.10
CA SER A 195 -12.84 -0.69 3.55
C SER A 195 -13.69 -0.68 2.28
N THR A 196 -14.11 0.49 1.83
CA THR A 196 -14.78 0.69 0.53
C THR A 196 -13.82 1.26 -0.50
N SER A 197 -14.15 1.13 -1.78
CA SER A 197 -13.37 1.73 -2.88
C SER A 197 -13.27 3.25 -2.74
N GLU A 198 -14.32 3.90 -2.22
CA GLU A 198 -14.34 5.33 -1.94
C GLU A 198 -13.35 5.73 -0.83
N GLU A 199 -13.29 4.97 0.26
CA GLU A 199 -12.35 5.21 1.35
C GLU A 199 -10.90 5.03 0.89
N VAL A 200 -10.63 3.98 0.10
CA VAL A 200 -9.31 3.75 -0.50
C VAL A 200 -8.95 4.87 -1.47
N ALA A 201 -9.87 5.31 -2.33
CA ALA A 201 -9.63 6.43 -3.24
C ALA A 201 -9.32 7.73 -2.48
N ASN A 202 -10.08 8.03 -1.42
CA ASN A 202 -9.83 9.17 -0.55
C ASN A 202 -8.46 9.09 0.14
N TRP A 203 -8.06 7.89 0.57
CA TRP A 203 -6.73 7.65 1.13
C TRP A 203 -5.63 7.90 0.10
N LEU A 204 -5.75 7.41 -1.13
CA LEU A 204 -4.80 7.66 -2.23
C LEU A 204 -4.70 9.17 -2.55
N ASP A 205 -5.84 9.85 -2.67
CA ASP A 205 -5.92 11.29 -2.89
C ASP A 205 -5.28 12.09 -1.75
N SER A 206 -5.49 11.66 -0.50
CA SER A 206 -4.86 12.31 0.65
C SER A 206 -3.36 12.07 0.71
N SER A 207 -2.93 10.89 0.26
CA SER A 207 -1.52 10.48 0.25
C SER A 207 -0.72 11.15 -0.85
N SER A 208 -1.36 11.59 -1.94
CA SER A 208 -0.71 12.36 -3.00
C SER A 208 -0.58 13.86 -2.68
N ARG A 209 -1.26 14.38 -1.65
CA ARG A 209 -1.21 15.81 -1.30
C ARG A 209 0.17 16.23 -0.74
N PRO A 210 0.68 17.42 -1.12
CA PRO A 210 1.88 18.00 -0.54
C PRO A 210 1.73 18.23 0.97
N GLY A 211 2.64 17.65 1.77
CA GLY A 211 2.53 17.71 3.22
C GLY A 211 3.64 16.98 3.96
N ALA A 212 3.84 17.37 5.23
CA ALA A 212 4.66 16.62 6.17
C ALA A 212 3.99 15.28 6.49
N VAL A 213 4.77 14.19 6.40
CA VAL A 213 4.29 12.80 6.55
C VAL A 213 4.82 12.13 7.82
N ALA A 214 5.95 12.59 8.36
CA ALA A 214 6.49 12.09 9.61
C ALA A 214 7.42 13.13 10.24
N LEU A 215 7.58 13.11 11.57
CA LEU A 215 8.70 13.78 12.23
C LEU A 215 9.98 13.03 11.86
N GLY A 216 10.88 13.70 11.14
CA GLY A 216 12.15 13.13 10.70
C GLY A 216 13.19 13.19 11.82
N HIS A 217 13.44 14.39 12.36
CA HIS A 217 14.30 14.56 13.52
C HIS A 217 14.01 15.87 14.28
N LEU A 218 14.32 15.87 15.57
CA LEU A 218 14.39 17.07 16.40
C LEU A 218 15.84 17.31 16.78
N LEU A 219 16.36 18.50 16.50
CA LEU A 219 17.72 18.85 16.87
C LEU A 219 17.76 19.83 18.04
N LEU A 220 18.34 19.41 19.17
CA LEU A 220 18.49 20.24 20.36
C LEU A 220 19.84 20.93 20.38
N GLN A 221 19.80 22.21 20.74
CA GLN A 221 20.96 23.00 21.10
C GLN A 221 21.25 22.81 22.58
N VAL A 222 22.44 22.29 22.88
CA VAL A 222 22.90 22.04 24.24
C VAL A 222 24.09 22.92 24.58
N THR A 223 24.25 23.22 25.86
CA THR A 223 25.40 24.01 26.35
C THR A 223 26.62 23.15 26.65
N ASP A 224 26.43 21.84 26.84
CA ASP A 224 27.47 20.85 27.12
C ASP A 224 27.05 19.53 26.47
N LEU A 225 27.67 19.22 25.33
CA LEU A 225 27.35 18.04 24.54
C LEU A 225 27.71 16.73 25.25
N ASP A 226 28.79 16.68 26.01
CA ASP A 226 29.21 15.48 26.75
C ASP A 226 28.23 15.14 27.89
N LEU A 227 27.70 16.17 28.56
CA LEU A 227 26.65 15.98 29.56
C LEU A 227 25.34 15.50 28.92
N ALA A 228 24.94 16.09 27.80
CA ALA A 228 23.75 15.68 27.07
C ALA A 228 23.87 14.24 26.56
N GLU A 229 25.02 13.86 26.00
CA GLU A 229 25.28 12.50 25.50
C GLU A 229 25.12 11.46 26.61
N ARG A 230 25.69 11.71 27.80
CA ARG A 230 25.53 10.82 28.96
C ARG A 230 24.07 10.64 29.38
N PHE A 231 23.27 11.71 29.33
CA PHE A 231 21.86 11.62 29.67
C PHE A 231 21.06 10.86 28.59
N TYR A 232 21.13 11.29 27.34
CA TYR A 232 20.31 10.75 26.27
C TYR A 232 20.72 9.35 25.83
N LEU A 233 22.02 9.08 25.71
CA LEU A 233 22.48 7.75 25.31
C LEU A 233 22.63 6.81 26.51
N GLY A 234 23.14 7.32 27.63
CA GLY A 234 23.43 6.51 28.80
C GLY A 234 22.21 6.23 29.68
N ILE A 235 21.44 7.26 30.02
CA ILE A 235 20.28 7.12 30.92
C ILE A 235 19.02 6.75 30.15
N LEU A 236 18.72 7.46 29.06
CA LEU A 236 17.52 7.19 28.25
C LEU A 236 17.70 6.04 27.26
N GLY A 237 18.94 5.63 26.96
CA GLY A 237 19.21 4.47 26.12
C GLY A 237 19.08 4.71 24.61
N LEU A 238 19.09 5.97 24.16
CA LEU A 238 19.09 6.28 22.73
C LEU A 238 20.36 5.78 22.05
N THR A 239 20.26 5.39 20.78
CA THR A 239 21.37 4.76 20.05
C THR A 239 21.90 5.65 18.96
N VAL A 240 23.22 5.76 18.80
CA VAL A 240 23.79 6.68 17.81
C VAL A 240 23.72 6.10 16.41
N LYS A 241 23.12 6.90 15.50
CA LYS A 241 23.13 6.67 14.07
C LYS A 241 24.43 7.19 13.44
N LYS A 242 24.83 8.43 13.75
CA LYS A 242 26.09 9.03 13.25
C LYS A 242 26.60 10.17 14.12
N ARG A 243 27.91 10.43 14.01
CA ARG A 243 28.61 11.60 14.56
C ARG A 243 29.31 12.34 13.43
N GLU A 244 28.96 13.60 13.25
CA GLU A 244 29.46 14.45 12.17
C GLU A 244 29.67 15.88 12.67
N LYS A 245 30.02 16.78 11.76
CA LYS A 245 30.03 18.22 12.03
C LYS A 245 29.03 18.91 11.13
N PHE A 246 28.42 19.98 11.64
CA PHE A 246 27.69 20.92 10.82
C PHE A 246 28.59 21.64 9.83
N ARG A 247 27.97 22.28 8.83
CA ARG A 247 28.68 23.11 7.84
C ARG A 247 29.50 24.22 8.49
N ASP A 248 29.07 24.74 9.64
CA ASP A 248 29.77 25.76 10.43
C ASP A 248 30.84 25.18 11.38
N GLY A 249 31.01 23.85 11.41
CA GLY A 249 32.01 23.15 12.19
C GLY A 249 31.56 22.68 13.57
N ARG A 250 30.35 23.01 14.03
CA ARG A 250 29.79 22.52 15.30
C ARG A 250 29.65 20.99 15.31
N PRO A 251 29.86 20.32 16.44
CA PRO A 251 29.63 18.88 16.55
C PRO A 251 28.15 18.54 16.41
N LEU A 252 27.85 17.42 15.77
CA LEU A 252 26.50 16.89 15.60
C LEU A 252 26.47 15.40 15.96
N ILE A 253 25.59 15.04 16.88
CA ILE A 253 25.23 13.64 17.18
C ILE A 253 23.81 13.40 16.72
N VAL A 254 23.56 12.35 15.95
CA VAL A 254 22.22 11.95 15.50
C VAL A 254 21.93 10.55 16.02
N THR A 255 20.78 10.38 16.68
CA THR A 255 20.32 9.08 17.17
C THR A 255 19.40 8.37 16.17
N ASN A 256 19.19 7.06 16.33
CA ASN A 256 18.26 6.31 15.47
C ASN A 256 16.79 6.69 15.73
N GLU A 257 16.51 7.21 16.93
CA GLU A 257 15.19 7.63 17.39
C GLU A 257 14.82 9.06 16.94
N GLY A 258 15.66 9.67 16.10
CA GLY A 258 15.38 10.99 15.50
C GLY A 258 15.70 12.17 16.40
N LEU A 259 16.37 11.99 17.54
CA LEU A 259 16.95 13.12 18.28
C LEU A 259 18.34 13.42 17.72
N GLY A 260 18.68 14.69 17.56
CA GLY A 260 20.08 15.05 17.45
C GLY A 260 20.47 16.18 18.39
N LEU A 261 21.76 16.24 18.69
CA LEU A 261 22.36 17.12 19.68
C LEU A 261 23.49 17.89 19.02
N THR A 262 23.52 19.20 19.25
CA THR A 262 24.57 20.09 18.80
C THR A 262 24.80 21.19 19.82
N ASP A 263 25.96 21.83 19.79
CA ASP A 263 26.18 23.05 20.55
C ASP A 263 25.36 24.22 19.98
N GLY A 264 24.99 25.18 20.83
CA GLY A 264 24.36 26.43 20.41
C GLY A 264 25.28 27.28 19.53
N GLY A 265 24.75 27.84 18.44
CA GLY A 265 25.52 28.64 17.48
C GLY A 265 25.77 30.08 17.97
N PRO A 266 26.74 30.80 17.37
CA PRO A 266 27.03 32.19 17.73
C PRO A 266 25.83 33.10 17.39
N GLY A 267 25.16 33.63 18.42
CA GLY A 267 24.04 34.56 18.26
C GLY A 267 22.68 33.90 18.02
N GLU A 268 22.59 32.57 18.05
CA GLU A 268 21.32 31.82 17.94
C GLU A 268 20.54 31.87 19.26
N ARG A 269 19.21 31.88 19.18
CA ARG A 269 18.31 31.88 20.33
C ARG A 269 17.38 30.66 20.27
N GLY A 270 17.46 29.80 21.27
CA GLY A 270 16.47 28.73 21.51
C GLY A 270 17.11 27.37 21.83
N PRO A 271 16.39 26.47 22.53
CA PRO A 271 16.88 25.11 22.81
C PRO A 271 16.79 24.16 21.59
N VAL A 272 16.18 24.60 20.49
CA VAL A 272 15.96 23.81 19.27
C VAL A 272 16.69 24.49 18.13
N GLU A 273 17.48 23.72 17.37
CA GLU A 273 18.06 24.20 16.10
C GLU A 273 16.95 24.17 15.06
N HIS A 274 16.45 22.98 14.71
CA HIS A 274 15.27 22.82 13.87
C HIS A 274 14.48 21.56 14.22
N ILE A 275 13.21 21.58 13.81
CA ILE A 275 12.31 20.44 13.80
C ILE A 275 12.17 20.01 12.34
N ALA A 276 12.64 18.82 12.01
CA ALA A 276 12.57 18.31 10.66
C ALA A 276 11.41 17.34 10.49
N PHE A 277 10.65 17.52 9.42
CA PHE A 277 9.64 16.57 8.97
C PHE A 277 10.07 15.97 7.64
N ARG A 278 9.87 14.66 7.51
CA ARG A 278 9.79 14.06 6.17
C ARG A 278 8.52 14.60 5.52
N ALA A 279 8.59 15.01 4.27
CA ALA A 279 7.49 15.60 3.54
C ALA A 279 7.42 15.11 2.09
N ARG A 280 6.22 15.19 1.51
CA ARG A 280 5.93 14.94 0.10
C ARG A 280 5.82 16.26 -0.65
N ASP A 281 6.36 16.29 -1.86
CA ASP A 281 6.29 17.40 -2.80
C ASP A 281 6.78 18.72 -2.20
N ILE A 282 8.11 18.80 -2.02
CA ILE A 282 8.78 19.95 -1.41
C ILE A 282 8.57 21.21 -2.26
N GLY A 283 8.53 21.09 -3.59
CA GLY A 283 8.24 22.18 -4.50
C GLY A 283 6.86 22.78 -4.24
N ALA A 284 5.79 21.97 -4.26
CA ALA A 284 4.45 22.46 -4.00
C ALA A 284 4.27 22.96 -2.55
N MET A 285 4.95 22.36 -1.56
CA MET A 285 4.97 22.91 -0.21
C MET A 285 5.62 24.29 -0.16
N ALA A 286 6.68 24.54 -0.93
CA ALA A 286 7.30 25.87 -1.03
C ALA A 286 6.38 26.87 -1.72
N GLU A 287 5.70 26.47 -2.80
CA GLU A 287 4.71 27.32 -3.47
C GLU A 287 3.56 27.70 -2.53
N ARG A 288 3.02 26.73 -1.79
CA ARG A 288 2.00 26.97 -0.77
C ARG A 288 2.51 27.90 0.33
N ALA A 289 3.72 27.69 0.83
CA ALA A 289 4.33 28.57 1.84
C ALA A 289 4.45 30.02 1.33
N ARG A 290 4.85 30.23 0.07
CA ARG A 290 4.89 31.57 -0.54
C ARG A 290 3.51 32.19 -0.68
N ALA A 291 2.53 31.42 -1.13
CA ALA A 291 1.15 31.88 -1.33
C ALA A 291 0.51 32.34 -0.01
N GLU A 292 0.78 31.63 1.08
CA GLU A 292 0.26 31.93 2.43
C GLU A 292 1.12 32.96 3.19
N GLY A 293 2.18 33.49 2.57
CA GLY A 293 3.06 34.51 3.18
C GLY A 293 3.93 33.99 4.33
N ALA A 294 4.22 32.68 4.37
CA ALA A 294 5.10 32.08 5.36
C ALA A 294 6.57 32.50 5.16
N THR A 295 7.33 32.59 6.25
CA THR A 295 8.76 32.92 6.21
C THR A 295 9.56 31.73 5.68
N ILE A 296 10.09 31.84 4.46
CA ILE A 296 11.06 30.87 3.93
C ILE A 296 12.46 31.32 4.31
N ILE A 297 13.12 30.52 5.15
CA ILE A 297 14.50 30.76 5.59
C ILE A 297 15.48 30.33 4.49
N ARG A 298 15.28 29.14 3.91
CA ARG A 298 16.16 28.57 2.87
C ARG A 298 15.45 27.48 2.05
N GLY A 299 15.88 27.27 0.81
CA GLY A 299 15.36 26.20 -0.08
C GLY A 299 14.09 26.57 -0.86
N PRO A 300 13.50 25.64 -1.64
CA PRO A 300 13.94 24.26 -1.85
C PRO A 300 15.35 24.15 -2.43
N GLU A 301 16.18 23.27 -1.87
CA GLU A 301 17.55 23.01 -2.35
C GLU A 301 17.92 21.53 -2.16
N PRO A 302 18.89 21.00 -2.94
CA PRO A 302 19.38 19.64 -2.74
C PRO A 302 20.04 19.43 -1.37
N SER A 303 19.78 18.28 -0.74
CA SER A 303 20.35 17.88 0.55
C SER A 303 20.72 16.40 0.57
N SER A 304 21.34 15.93 1.66
CA SER A 304 21.63 14.50 1.87
C SER A 304 20.37 13.63 1.95
N TYR A 305 19.19 14.25 2.05
CA TYR A 305 17.89 13.58 2.14
C TYR A 305 17.05 13.74 0.86
N GLY A 306 17.62 14.30 -0.22
CA GLY A 306 16.92 14.61 -1.48
C GLY A 306 16.80 16.12 -1.67
N GLN A 307 15.64 16.69 -1.38
CA GLN A 307 15.41 18.13 -1.30
C GLN A 307 15.05 18.54 0.13
N SER A 308 15.50 19.72 0.55
CA SER A 308 15.12 20.35 1.83
C SER A 308 14.57 21.77 1.61
N LEU A 309 13.59 22.15 2.42
CA LEU A 309 13.00 23.49 2.54
C LEU A 309 12.97 23.86 4.03
N TYR A 310 13.45 25.05 4.38
CA TYR A 310 13.50 25.53 5.76
C TYR A 310 12.55 26.72 5.91
N LEU A 311 11.60 26.61 6.84
CA LEU A 311 10.57 27.59 7.14
C LEU A 311 10.76 28.13 8.56
N GLY A 312 10.39 29.38 8.80
CA GLY A 312 10.24 29.94 10.14
C GLY A 312 8.81 29.79 10.62
N ASP A 313 8.62 29.22 11.80
CA ASP A 313 7.31 29.21 12.46
C ASP A 313 7.01 30.59 13.10
N PRO A 314 5.77 30.84 13.54
CA PRO A 314 5.39 32.11 14.16
C PRO A 314 6.13 32.47 15.46
N ASP A 315 6.71 31.47 16.14
CA ASP A 315 7.42 31.63 17.42
C ASP A 315 8.94 31.75 17.22
N GLY A 316 9.41 31.71 15.96
CA GLY A 316 10.81 31.87 15.58
C GLY A 316 11.62 30.56 15.56
N ASN A 317 10.98 29.39 15.70
CA ASN A 317 11.64 28.11 15.49
C ASN A 317 11.82 27.84 13.99
N GLN A 318 12.91 27.15 13.65
CA GLN A 318 13.16 26.67 12.30
C GLN A 318 12.53 25.29 12.09
N VAL A 319 11.80 25.13 10.98
CA VAL A 319 11.21 23.86 10.55
C VAL A 319 11.88 23.44 9.25
N GLU A 320 12.47 22.25 9.23
CA GLU A 320 12.95 21.62 8.00
C GLU A 320 11.86 20.70 7.43
N LEU A 321 11.60 20.80 6.14
CA LEU A 321 10.83 19.86 5.36
C LEU A 321 11.79 19.20 4.40
N PHE A 322 11.94 17.87 4.46
CA PHE A 322 12.81 17.15 3.55
C PHE A 322 12.11 15.95 2.93
N GLY A 323 12.48 15.61 1.69
CA GLY A 323 11.87 14.51 0.97
C GLY A 323 12.71 14.08 -0.22
N ALA A 324 12.33 12.94 -0.82
CA ALA A 324 12.95 12.49 -2.07
C ALA A 324 12.88 13.61 -3.12
N PRO A 325 13.89 13.71 -4.01
CA PRO A 325 13.83 14.66 -5.10
C PRO A 325 12.60 14.36 -5.97
N GLU A 326 11.88 15.40 -6.39
CA GLU A 326 10.78 15.25 -7.35
C GLU A 326 11.29 14.48 -8.58
N SER A 327 10.60 13.38 -8.92
CA SER A 327 10.79 12.72 -10.21
C SER A 327 10.44 13.74 -11.29
N ALA A 328 11.42 14.14 -12.10
CA ALA A 328 11.17 15.03 -13.22
C ALA A 328 10.07 14.43 -14.12
N PRO A 329 9.08 15.23 -14.55
CA PRO A 329 7.97 14.77 -15.37
C PRO A 329 8.41 14.20 -16.72
#